data_AF-A0A7X6DGM8-F1
#
_entry.id   AF-A0A7X6DGM8-F1
#
_cell.length_a   1.000
_cell.length_b   1.000
_cell.length_c   1.000
_cell.angle_alpha   90.00
_cell.angle_beta   90.00
_cell.angle_gamma   90.00
#
_symmetry.space_group_name_H-M   'P 1'
#
loop_
_entity.id
_entity.type
_entity.pdbx_description
1 polymer ?
#
loop_
_entity_poly.entity_id
_entity_poly.type
_entity_poly.pdbx_seq_one_letter_code
_entity_poly.pdbx_strand_id
1 'polypeptide(L)'
;MVQSPRPATPAPSRWPLFACAAVALALVGCAAPSAPPGPAPQAQPQPPPKAAAPTDRPAPATRGGRKQVGKASIYARKFDGRTMADGSPMSLLDDNAASKTLPLGSRARVKNLETGKSAVVTIQDRGPFVPGRIIDLSPATAALIGLTSKDGLADVEVTPLPAARPGDADGEK
;
A
#
# COMPACT_ATOMS: atom_id res chain seq x y z
N MET A 1 84.23 17.34 28.82
CA MET A 1 84.16 18.82 28.86
C MET A 1 82.96 19.19 29.71
N VAL A 2 83.24 19.56 30.97
CA VAL A 2 83.14 20.95 31.49
C VAL A 2 81.67 21.26 31.84
N GLN A 3 81.19 20.88 33.02
CA GLN A 3 81.40 21.49 34.35
C GLN A 3 80.71 22.85 34.48
N SER A 4 79.57 22.90 35.20
CA SER A 4 79.58 23.46 36.55
C SER A 4 78.18 23.47 37.21
N PRO A 5 78.16 23.49 38.55
CA PRO A 5 76.95 23.38 39.38
C PRO A 5 76.40 24.76 39.76
N ARG A 6 75.23 24.80 40.42
CA ARG A 6 74.98 25.46 41.74
C ARG A 6 73.47 25.56 42.10
N PRO A 7 73.13 25.85 43.38
CA PRO A 7 72.03 25.21 44.09
C PRO A 7 70.89 26.17 44.53
N ALA A 8 69.97 25.60 45.33
CA ALA A 8 69.23 26.17 46.47
C ALA A 8 67.73 26.48 46.27
N THR A 9 66.94 25.81 47.13
CA THR A 9 65.56 26.08 47.58
C THR A 9 65.42 27.44 48.29
N PRO A 10 64.23 28.08 48.39
CA PRO A 10 63.25 27.74 49.45
C PRO A 10 61.74 27.86 49.07
N ALA A 11 60.92 27.25 49.92
CA ALA A 11 59.45 27.25 49.98
C ALA A 11 58.89 28.62 50.47
N PRO A 12 57.66 28.75 51.04
CA PRO A 12 56.37 28.08 50.86
C PRO A 12 55.21 29.08 50.63
N SER A 13 53.97 28.57 50.62
CA SER A 13 52.76 29.20 51.17
C SER A 13 51.99 30.20 50.30
N ARG A 14 50.72 29.86 50.04
CA ARG A 14 49.52 30.54 50.59
C ARG A 14 48.29 30.17 49.73
N TRP A 15 47.46 29.28 50.27
CA TRP A 15 46.02 29.34 49.98
C TRP A 15 45.48 30.65 50.55
N PRO A 16 44.52 31.32 49.88
CA PRO A 16 43.14 30.86 50.02
C PRO A 16 42.27 30.95 48.76
N LEU A 17 41.25 30.10 48.80
CA LEU A 17 39.90 30.30 48.27
C LEU A 17 39.54 31.78 48.13
N PHE A 18 38.94 32.18 47.01
CA PHE A 18 37.72 33.00 46.98
C PHE A 18 37.36 33.36 45.53
N ALA A 19 36.04 33.46 45.32
CA ALA A 19 35.35 34.27 44.33
C ALA A 19 35.45 33.78 42.87
N CYS A 20 34.36 33.22 42.35
CA CYS A 20 33.23 33.95 41.76
C CYS A 20 33.58 34.66 40.45
N ALA A 21 32.78 34.30 39.44
CA ALA A 21 32.51 35.02 38.19
C ALA A 21 33.55 34.91 37.05
N ALA A 22 33.19 34.12 36.04
CA ALA A 22 33.47 34.37 34.62
C ALA A 22 32.26 33.78 33.86
N VAL A 23 31.35 34.56 33.29
CA VAL A 23 31.48 35.36 32.05
C VAL A 23 31.88 34.49 30.86
N ALA A 24 30.95 34.26 29.93
CA ALA A 24 31.06 34.68 28.52
C ALA A 24 30.14 33.87 27.60
N LEU A 25 29.23 34.62 26.99
CA LEU A 25 28.55 34.48 25.70
C LEU A 25 29.16 33.47 24.70
N ALA A 26 28.32 32.57 24.16
CA ALA A 26 28.56 31.93 22.86
C ALA A 26 27.22 31.67 22.14
N LEU A 27 27.04 32.35 21.00
CA LEU A 27 25.99 32.09 20.01
C LEU A 27 26.33 30.79 19.25
N VAL A 28 25.54 29.72 19.41
CA VAL A 28 25.47 28.61 18.45
C VAL A 28 24.04 28.07 18.44
N GLY A 29 23.44 28.04 17.24
CA GLY A 29 22.10 27.51 17.00
C GLY A 29 22.00 25.98 16.92
N CYS A 30 20.81 25.54 16.53
CA CYS A 30 20.30 24.17 16.37
C CYS A 30 19.57 23.61 17.60
N ALA A 31 18.24 23.51 17.51
CA ALA A 31 17.55 22.22 17.36
C ALA A 31 16.06 22.45 17.55
N ALA A 32 15.29 22.35 16.46
CA ALA A 32 13.85 22.22 16.54
C ALA A 32 13.52 20.89 17.25
N PRO A 33 12.60 20.85 18.22
CA PRO A 33 12.18 19.59 18.81
C PRO A 33 11.37 18.79 17.77
N SER A 34 11.94 17.68 17.29
CA SER A 34 11.22 16.69 16.51
C SER A 34 10.13 16.07 17.37
N ALA A 35 8.87 16.33 17.01
CA ALA A 35 7.72 15.63 17.58
C ALA A 35 7.86 14.12 17.37
N PRO A 36 7.46 13.29 18.35
CA PRO A 36 7.43 11.85 18.16
C PRO A 36 6.37 11.50 17.09
N PRO A 37 6.62 10.52 16.20
CA PRO A 37 5.57 9.99 15.34
C PRO A 37 4.51 9.35 16.24
N GLY A 38 3.30 9.92 16.21
CA GLY A 38 2.14 9.30 16.84
C GLY A 38 1.92 7.89 16.28
N PRO A 39 1.27 6.98 17.04
CA PRO A 39 1.01 5.63 16.57
C PRO A 39 0.23 5.70 15.25
N ALA A 40 0.77 5.06 14.21
CA ALA A 40 0.07 4.88 12.95
C ALA A 40 -1.34 4.33 13.22
N PRO A 41 -2.39 4.84 12.55
CA PRO A 41 -3.73 4.28 12.69
C PRO A 41 -3.66 2.79 12.37
N GLN A 42 -3.92 1.96 13.37
CA GLN A 42 -4.01 0.52 13.18
C GLN A 42 -5.11 0.28 12.15
N ALA A 43 -4.74 -0.38 11.04
CA ALA A 43 -5.68 -0.84 10.04
C ALA A 43 -6.64 -1.83 10.70
N GLN A 44 -7.76 -1.32 11.19
CA GLN A 44 -8.88 -2.16 11.57
C GLN A 44 -9.33 -2.90 10.29
N PRO A 45 -9.60 -4.21 10.36
CA PRO A 45 -10.29 -4.91 9.28
C PRO A 45 -11.63 -4.19 9.09
N GLN A 46 -11.72 -3.35 8.06
CA GLN A 46 -12.99 -2.71 7.75
C GLN A 46 -13.92 -3.82 7.29
N PRO A 47 -15.11 -3.98 7.90
CA PRO A 47 -16.14 -4.82 7.32
C PRO A 47 -16.38 -4.33 5.89
N PRO A 48 -16.72 -5.22 4.93
CA PRO A 48 -16.89 -4.85 3.54
C PRO A 48 -17.78 -3.60 3.46
N PRO A 49 -17.38 -2.53 2.74
CA PRO A 49 -18.20 -1.34 2.65
C PRO A 49 -19.58 -1.77 2.17
N LYS A 50 -20.58 -1.48 3.01
CA LYS A 50 -21.98 -1.82 2.80
C LYS A 50 -22.35 -1.46 1.37
N ALA A 51 -22.54 -2.49 0.55
CA ALA A 51 -22.87 -2.36 -0.86
C ALA A 51 -23.92 -1.27 -1.05
N ALA A 52 -23.57 -0.24 -1.81
CA ALA A 52 -24.56 0.63 -2.40
C ALA A 52 -25.56 -0.28 -3.13
N ALA A 53 -26.84 -0.10 -2.82
CA ALA A 53 -27.91 -0.96 -3.29
C ALA A 53 -27.77 -1.26 -4.80
N PRO A 54 -27.90 -2.52 -5.23
CA PRO A 54 -27.86 -2.85 -6.64
C PRO A 54 -29.00 -2.10 -7.32
N THR A 55 -28.67 -1.28 -8.31
CA THR A 55 -29.70 -0.78 -9.22
C THR A 55 -30.25 -2.00 -9.95
N ASP A 56 -31.54 -2.29 -9.70
CA ASP A 56 -32.32 -3.47 -10.12
C ASP A 56 -32.49 -3.66 -11.64
N ARG A 57 -31.51 -3.24 -12.44
CA ARG A 57 -31.46 -3.62 -13.85
C ARG A 57 -30.56 -4.85 -13.96
N PRO A 58 -31.11 -6.07 -14.14
CA PRO A 58 -30.29 -7.22 -14.47
C PRO A 58 -29.51 -6.87 -15.74
N ALA A 59 -28.20 -6.72 -15.60
CA ALA A 59 -27.30 -6.67 -16.74
C ALA A 59 -27.60 -7.91 -17.59
N PRO A 60 -27.72 -7.79 -18.92
CA PRO A 60 -28.05 -8.93 -19.77
C PRO A 60 -27.07 -10.05 -19.44
N ALA A 61 -27.62 -11.18 -19.00
CA ALA A 61 -26.90 -12.39 -18.63
C ALA A 61 -26.13 -12.89 -19.87
N THR A 62 -24.99 -12.28 -20.11
CA THR A 62 -24.09 -12.66 -21.18
C THR A 62 -23.55 -14.00 -20.74
N ARG A 63 -23.91 -15.06 -21.49
CA ARG A 63 -23.32 -16.41 -21.33
C ARG A 63 -21.85 -16.24 -21.01
N GLY A 64 -21.43 -16.75 -19.85
CA GLY A 64 -20.15 -16.48 -19.20
C GLY A 64 -19.07 -16.12 -20.21
N GLY A 65 -18.58 -14.88 -20.12
CA GLY A 65 -17.64 -14.33 -21.08
C GLY A 65 -16.47 -15.30 -21.35
N ARG A 66 -15.88 -15.22 -22.54
CA ARG A 66 -14.79 -16.12 -22.91
C ARG A 66 -13.63 -15.92 -21.95
N LYS A 67 -12.96 -17.02 -21.61
CA LYS A 67 -11.67 -17.00 -20.91
C LYS A 67 -10.68 -16.17 -21.71
N GLN A 68 -9.90 -15.35 -21.00
CA GLN A 68 -8.88 -14.49 -21.60
C GLN A 68 -7.56 -14.70 -20.88
N VAL A 69 -6.48 -14.75 -21.65
CA VAL A 69 -5.11 -14.82 -21.12
C VAL A 69 -4.36 -13.57 -21.55
N GLY A 70 -3.62 -12.97 -20.62
CA GLY A 70 -2.87 -11.75 -20.87
C GLY A 70 -2.25 -11.20 -19.61
N LYS A 71 -1.76 -9.95 -19.66
CA LYS A 71 -1.07 -9.35 -18.52
C LYS A 71 -2.03 -8.69 -17.54
N ALA A 72 -1.86 -8.98 -16.26
CA ALA A 72 -2.42 -8.21 -15.16
C ALA A 72 -1.45 -7.10 -14.75
N SER A 73 -1.99 -6.00 -14.24
CA SER A 73 -1.19 -5.01 -13.50
C SER A 73 -1.88 -4.62 -12.20
N ILE A 74 -1.15 -3.91 -11.34
CA ILE A 74 -1.66 -3.44 -10.05
C ILE A 74 -2.01 -1.96 -10.14
N TYR A 75 -3.16 -1.57 -9.57
CA TYR A 75 -3.50 -0.17 -9.40
C TYR A 75 -2.46 0.59 -8.57
N ALA A 76 -2.15 1.81 -9.01
CA ALA A 76 -1.30 2.71 -8.24
C ALA A 76 -2.04 3.23 -7.00
N ARG A 77 -1.31 3.45 -5.91
CA ARG A 77 -1.88 3.91 -4.63
C ARG A 77 -2.66 5.25 -4.72
N LYS A 78 -2.34 6.09 -5.71
CA LYS A 78 -3.02 7.37 -5.96
C LYS A 78 -4.48 7.25 -6.41
N PHE A 79 -4.95 6.04 -6.73
CA PHE A 79 -6.32 5.82 -7.17
C PHE A 79 -7.28 5.51 -6.01
N ASP A 80 -6.78 5.39 -4.78
CA ASP A 80 -7.61 5.20 -3.59
C ASP A 80 -8.64 6.34 -3.44
N GLY A 81 -9.89 5.97 -3.19
CA GLY A 81 -11.02 6.90 -3.03
C GLY A 81 -11.53 7.55 -4.32
N ARG A 82 -10.92 7.28 -5.49
CA ARG A 82 -11.41 7.85 -6.75
C ARG A 82 -12.65 7.13 -7.24
N THR A 83 -13.59 7.88 -7.81
CA THR A 83 -14.78 7.31 -8.44
C THR A 83 -14.40 6.41 -9.62
N MET A 84 -14.87 5.16 -9.59
CA MET A 84 -14.72 4.17 -10.66
C MET A 84 -15.81 4.31 -11.71
N ALA A 85 -15.70 3.56 -12.81
CA ALA A 85 -16.67 3.61 -13.90
C ALA A 85 -18.10 3.19 -13.52
N ASP A 86 -18.28 2.41 -12.45
CA ASP A 86 -19.59 2.06 -11.88
C ASP A 86 -20.17 3.15 -10.94
N GLY A 87 -19.40 4.20 -10.66
CA GLY A 87 -19.78 5.28 -9.75
C GLY A 87 -19.40 5.06 -8.28
N SER A 88 -18.87 3.89 -7.92
CA SER A 88 -18.41 3.61 -6.56
C SER A 88 -16.98 4.12 -6.30
N PRO A 89 -16.61 4.46 -5.06
CA PRO A 89 -15.23 4.84 -4.75
C PRO A 89 -14.30 3.62 -4.79
N MET A 90 -13.16 3.76 -5.44
CA MET A 90 -12.12 2.72 -5.47
C MET A 90 -11.53 2.53 -4.07
N SER A 91 -11.44 1.27 -3.66
CA SER A 91 -10.68 0.86 -2.49
C SER A 91 -9.54 -0.06 -2.92
N LEU A 92 -8.34 0.21 -2.42
CA LEU A 92 -7.16 -0.63 -2.68
C LEU A 92 -7.17 -1.96 -1.89
N LEU A 93 -8.07 -2.08 -0.91
CA LEU A 93 -8.16 -3.22 0.00
C LEU A 93 -9.23 -4.24 -0.41
N ASP A 94 -10.14 -3.88 -1.32
CA ASP A 94 -11.24 -4.73 -1.77
C ASP A 94 -10.89 -5.54 -3.03
N ASP A 95 -11.80 -6.39 -3.50
CA ASP A 95 -11.66 -7.27 -4.66
C ASP A 95 -11.93 -6.57 -6.01
N ASN A 96 -11.72 -5.26 -6.06
CA ASN A 96 -12.03 -4.40 -7.19
C ASN A 96 -11.05 -4.62 -8.36
N ALA A 97 -11.57 -4.66 -9.59
CA ALA A 97 -10.76 -4.78 -10.80
C ALA A 97 -11.31 -3.97 -11.99
N ALA A 98 -10.42 -3.59 -12.92
CA ALA A 98 -10.79 -3.00 -14.21
C ALA A 98 -10.69 -4.00 -15.34
N SER A 99 -11.69 -3.98 -16.23
CA SER A 99 -11.64 -4.71 -17.49
C SER A 99 -12.30 -3.93 -18.63
N LYS A 100 -11.70 -4.03 -19.82
CA LYS A 100 -12.25 -3.51 -21.08
C LYS A 100 -13.37 -4.39 -21.63
N THR A 101 -13.26 -5.70 -21.44
CA THR A 101 -14.08 -6.69 -22.13
C THR A 101 -15.22 -7.19 -21.27
N LEU A 102 -15.06 -7.23 -19.94
CA LEU A 102 -16.06 -7.75 -19.03
C LEU A 102 -17.10 -6.68 -18.65
N PRO A 103 -18.38 -7.03 -18.46
CA PRO A 103 -19.39 -6.08 -17.98
C PRO A 103 -19.07 -5.54 -16.58
N LEU A 104 -19.42 -4.29 -16.30
CA LEU A 104 -19.37 -3.75 -14.94
C LEU A 104 -20.36 -4.52 -14.05
N GLY A 105 -20.00 -4.73 -12.78
CA GLY A 105 -20.73 -5.54 -11.82
C GLY A 105 -20.56 -7.07 -12.01
N SER A 106 -19.86 -7.52 -13.05
CA SER A 106 -19.58 -8.94 -13.23
C SER A 106 -18.44 -9.41 -12.32
N ARG A 107 -18.45 -10.69 -11.96
CA ARG A 107 -17.36 -11.33 -11.22
C ARG A 107 -16.49 -12.16 -12.14
N ALA A 108 -15.19 -12.20 -11.88
CA ALA A 108 -14.26 -13.04 -12.61
C ALA A 108 -13.26 -13.70 -11.66
N ARG A 109 -12.83 -14.91 -12.00
CA ARG A 109 -11.68 -15.56 -11.37
C ARG A 109 -10.43 -15.19 -12.15
N VAL A 110 -9.45 -14.65 -11.45
CA VAL A 110 -8.14 -14.30 -11.97
C VAL A 110 -7.14 -15.29 -11.42
N LYS A 111 -6.45 -16.02 -12.29
CA LYS A 111 -5.41 -16.97 -11.92
C LYS A 111 -4.07 -16.44 -12.42
N ASN A 112 -3.12 -16.29 -11.52
CA ASN A 112 -1.73 -16.05 -11.88
C ASN A 112 -1.12 -17.36 -12.42
N LEU A 113 -0.60 -17.31 -13.65
CA LEU A 113 -0.04 -18.49 -14.32
C LEU A 113 1.35 -18.85 -13.79
N GLU A 114 2.07 -17.90 -13.19
CA GLU A 114 3.41 -18.09 -12.62
C GLU A 114 3.33 -18.75 -11.23
N THR A 115 2.42 -18.27 -10.38
CA THR A 115 2.27 -18.78 -9.00
C THR A 115 1.22 -19.88 -8.87
N GLY A 116 0.35 -20.04 -9.88
CA GLY A 116 -0.80 -20.95 -9.85
C GLY A 116 -1.95 -20.50 -8.95
N LYS A 117 -1.80 -19.40 -8.20
CA LYS A 117 -2.81 -18.88 -7.26
C LYS A 117 -3.92 -18.15 -8.01
N SER A 118 -5.13 -18.16 -7.43
CA SER A 118 -6.27 -17.47 -8.00
C SER A 118 -7.10 -16.72 -6.97
N ALA A 119 -7.69 -15.60 -7.38
CA ALA A 119 -8.64 -14.82 -6.59
C ALA A 119 -9.88 -14.51 -7.43
N VAL A 120 -11.01 -14.26 -6.77
CA VAL A 120 -12.21 -13.75 -7.42
C VAL A 120 -12.23 -12.24 -7.25
N VAL A 121 -12.58 -11.53 -8.32
CA VAL A 121 -12.68 -10.08 -8.36
C VAL A 121 -14.02 -9.64 -8.91
N THR A 122 -14.38 -8.42 -8.58
CA THR A 122 -15.55 -7.73 -9.10
C THR A 122 -15.11 -6.62 -10.06
N ILE A 123 -15.66 -6.63 -11.27
CA ILE A 123 -15.33 -5.65 -12.31
C ILE A 123 -16.13 -4.39 -12.07
N GLN A 124 -15.48 -3.32 -11.62
CA GLN A 124 -16.13 -2.05 -11.28
C GLN A 124 -15.60 -0.87 -12.08
N ASP A 125 -14.48 -1.07 -12.79
CA ASP A 125 -13.82 -0.01 -13.53
C ASP A 125 -13.48 -0.42 -14.96
N ARG A 126 -13.14 0.57 -15.81
CA ARG A 126 -12.78 0.39 -17.22
C ARG A 126 -11.29 0.60 -17.44
N GLY A 127 -10.73 -0.26 -18.29
CA GLY A 127 -9.30 -0.31 -18.58
C GLY A 127 -8.79 -1.74 -18.50
N PRO A 128 -7.48 -1.98 -18.55
CA PRO A 128 -6.40 -1.04 -18.86
C PRO A 128 -6.38 -0.62 -20.33
N PHE A 129 -6.15 0.67 -20.63
CA PHE A 129 -6.07 1.19 -22.01
C PHE A 129 -4.81 0.82 -22.78
N VAL A 130 -3.85 0.17 -22.12
CA VAL A 130 -2.57 -0.22 -22.71
C VAL A 130 -2.68 -1.58 -23.43
N PRO A 131 -2.11 -1.73 -24.64
CA PRO A 131 -2.05 -3.01 -25.35
C PRO A 131 -1.37 -4.11 -24.54
N GLY A 132 -1.87 -5.33 -24.61
CA GLY A 132 -1.30 -6.49 -23.92
C GLY A 132 -1.70 -6.67 -22.45
N ARG A 133 -2.26 -5.64 -21.81
CA ARG A 133 -2.88 -5.76 -20.48
C ARG A 133 -4.38 -6.02 -20.61
N ILE A 134 -4.89 -6.99 -19.85
CA ILE A 134 -6.29 -7.41 -19.90
C ILE A 134 -7.06 -7.05 -18.64
N ILE A 135 -6.37 -6.87 -17.51
CA ILE A 135 -7.00 -6.59 -16.22
C ILE A 135 -6.07 -5.77 -15.33
N ASP A 136 -6.63 -4.83 -14.57
CA ASP A 136 -5.93 -4.15 -13.48
C ASP A 136 -6.58 -4.57 -12.15
N LEU A 137 -5.75 -4.93 -11.17
CA LEU A 137 -6.16 -5.49 -9.89
C LEU A 137 -5.86 -4.53 -8.75
N SER A 138 -6.68 -4.55 -7.71
CA SER A 138 -6.34 -3.90 -6.44
C SER A 138 -5.06 -4.51 -5.84
N PRO A 139 -4.27 -3.72 -5.07
CA PRO A 139 -3.10 -4.23 -4.37
C PRO A 139 -3.39 -5.42 -3.45
N ALA A 140 -4.56 -5.43 -2.79
CA ALA A 140 -4.97 -6.55 -1.95
C ALA A 140 -5.17 -7.84 -2.77
N THR A 141 -5.92 -7.77 -3.88
CA THR A 141 -6.14 -8.94 -4.74
C THR A 141 -4.85 -9.42 -5.40
N ALA A 142 -4.00 -8.48 -5.86
CA ALA A 142 -2.71 -8.80 -6.45
C ALA A 142 -1.86 -9.61 -5.45
N ALA A 143 -1.82 -9.21 -4.18
CA ALA A 143 -1.11 -9.94 -3.14
C ALA A 143 -1.64 -11.38 -2.94
N LEU A 144 -2.97 -11.58 -3.02
CA LEU A 144 -3.58 -12.91 -2.91
C LEU A 144 -3.13 -13.87 -4.02
N ILE A 145 -2.98 -13.37 -5.25
CA ILE A 145 -2.48 -14.17 -6.38
C ILE A 145 -0.95 -14.19 -6.48
N GLY A 146 -0.24 -13.60 -5.49
CA GLY A 146 1.21 -13.55 -5.45
C GLY A 146 1.85 -12.59 -6.45
N LEU A 147 1.09 -11.60 -6.95
CA LEU A 147 1.61 -10.49 -7.76
C LEU A 147 1.98 -9.34 -6.81
N THR A 148 3.27 -8.99 -6.74
CA THR A 148 3.73 -7.88 -5.89
C THR A 148 3.97 -6.61 -6.70
N SER A 149 3.95 -5.46 -6.02
CA SER A 149 4.29 -4.18 -6.66
C SER A 149 5.73 -4.12 -7.19
N LYS A 150 6.61 -5.05 -6.80
CA LYS A 150 7.97 -5.16 -7.33
C LYS A 150 7.98 -5.77 -8.73
N ASP A 151 7.12 -6.76 -8.97
CA ASP A 151 6.98 -7.42 -10.27
C ASP A 151 6.20 -6.52 -11.24
N GLY A 152 5.16 -5.85 -10.72
CA GLY A 152 4.34 -4.86 -11.43
C GLY A 152 3.37 -5.45 -12.46
N LEU A 153 3.79 -6.51 -13.17
CA LEU A 153 3.02 -7.25 -14.17
C LEU A 153 3.12 -8.76 -13.91
N ALA A 154 2.06 -9.50 -14.23
CA ALA A 154 2.08 -10.96 -14.29
C ALA A 154 1.19 -11.49 -15.41
N ASP A 155 1.53 -12.65 -15.95
CA ASP A 155 0.65 -13.36 -16.89
C ASP A 155 -0.49 -14.06 -16.13
N VAL A 156 -1.72 -13.75 -16.50
CA VAL A 156 -2.93 -14.25 -15.83
C VAL A 156 -3.94 -14.84 -16.80
N GLU A 157 -4.72 -15.80 -16.32
CA GLU A 157 -5.97 -16.26 -16.93
C GLU A 157 -7.15 -15.63 -16.19
N VAL A 158 -8.01 -14.92 -16.93
CA VAL A 158 -9.25 -14.34 -16.43
C VAL A 158 -10.42 -15.18 -16.94
N THR A 159 -11.16 -15.79 -16.01
CA THR A 159 -12.36 -16.58 -16.28
C THR A 159 -13.59 -15.88 -15.70
N PRO A 160 -14.51 -15.37 -16.53
CA PRO A 160 -15.77 -14.80 -16.07
C PRO A 160 -16.61 -15.83 -15.32
N LEU A 161 -17.15 -15.44 -14.17
CA LEU A 161 -18.05 -16.28 -13.41
C LEU A 161 -19.48 -16.02 -13.87
N PRO A 162 -20.34 -17.06 -13.94
CA PRO A 162 -21.76 -16.85 -14.17
C PRO A 162 -22.31 -15.92 -13.08
N ALA A 163 -23.21 -15.02 -13.46
CA ALA A 163 -23.99 -14.27 -12.49
C ALA A 163 -24.69 -15.29 -11.57
N ALA A 164 -24.51 -15.15 -10.25
CA ALA A 164 -25.21 -15.99 -9.29
C ALA A 164 -26.71 -15.89 -9.62
N ARG A 165 -27.36 -17.02 -9.88
CA ARG A 165 -28.81 -16.97 -10.03
C ARG A 165 -29.38 -16.66 -8.65
N PRO A 166 -30.39 -15.77 -8.56
CA PRO A 166 -31.15 -15.64 -7.32
C PRO A 166 -31.76 -17.02 -7.01
N GLY A 167 -31.21 -17.71 -6.01
CA GLY A 167 -31.54 -19.10 -5.66
C GLY A 167 -30.33 -20.01 -5.39
N ASP A 168 -29.11 -19.62 -5.80
CA ASP A 168 -27.90 -20.42 -5.56
C ASP A 168 -27.15 -20.02 -4.26
N ALA A 169 -27.67 -19.06 -3.46
CA ALA A 169 -27.03 -18.52 -2.26
C ALA A 169 -27.42 -19.21 -0.94
N ASP A 170 -28.35 -20.18 -0.96
CA ASP A 170 -28.88 -20.85 0.24
C ASP A 170 -28.25 -22.23 0.51
N GLY A 171 -27.10 -22.53 -0.11
CA GLY A 171 -26.51 -23.87 -0.12
C GLY A 171 -25.09 -23.93 0.44
N GLU A 172 -24.88 -23.56 1.70
CA GLU A 172 -23.76 -24.10 2.48
C GLU A 172 -24.35 -24.71 3.76
N LYS A 173 -24.17 -26.02 3.90
CA LYS A 173 -24.79 -26.93 4.87
C LYS A 173 -23.95 -27.06 6.13
#